data_AF-A0A7V3XKL8-F1
#
_entry.id   AF-A0A7V3XKL8-F1
#
_cell.length_a   1.000
_cell.length_b   1.000
_cell.length_c   1.000
_cell.angle_alpha   90.00
_cell.angle_beta   90.00
_cell.angle_gamma   90.00
#
_symmetry.space_group_name_H-M   'P 1'
#
loop_
_entity.id
_entity.type
_entity.pdbx_description
1 polymer ?
#
loop_
_entity_poly.entity_id
_entity_poly.type
_entity_poly.pdbx_seq_one_letter_code
_entity_poly.pdbx_strand_id
1 'polypeptide(L)'
;MGRRGLGRLLLGLALVLPAAVLAQPTADEEHRRRSAEIVERPQRFDRELRRRFAGAWAVAAPARARPVFERYLPTLGADGILDVLESMVPHCHGEAHALGKAIYARLRDVGSAVQVCGRRCTSGCLHGVLSEVFLGESASAAPGRHVTLEDVRPALRTICREGAAGGAYEPGNCAHGVGHAVLVLAGYDIGKALAHCHVLGSKPLAHYCASGVFMEHESSLPPHQQAGRPSVHHPCDAHPEFPVACYTYRARDVVRRSQGAVAAAARECASFDPAARRGCFYGLGRAYRTALGGAVEALVEYEPQRADAACRQLGGPHEPACWRARRAGMYGLDKPFHLYHR
;
A
#
# COMPACT_ATOMS: atom_id res chain seq x y z
N MET A 1 36.99 -2.89 -60.87
CA MET A 1 36.21 -4.07 -61.34
C MET A 1 37.03 -5.30 -60.96
N GLY A 2 36.64 -6.32 -60.20
CA GLY A 2 35.44 -6.73 -59.46
C GLY A 2 35.88 -7.75 -58.37
N ARG A 3 35.22 -7.79 -57.20
CA ARG A 3 34.40 -8.90 -56.64
C ARG A 3 35.05 -10.31 -56.71
N ARG A 4 35.06 -11.21 -55.72
CA ARG A 4 34.40 -11.41 -54.40
C ARG A 4 34.94 -12.73 -53.81
N GLY A 5 34.84 -12.95 -52.49
CA GLY A 5 34.90 -14.28 -51.85
C GLY A 5 35.51 -14.25 -50.44
N LEU A 6 34.81 -13.85 -49.37
CA LEU A 6 33.94 -14.67 -48.50
C LEU A 6 34.59 -15.98 -48.01
N GLY A 7 35.40 -15.88 -46.95
CA GLY A 7 35.75 -16.98 -46.05
C GLY A 7 35.23 -16.67 -44.64
N ARG A 8 34.26 -17.46 -44.17
CA ARG A 8 33.61 -17.35 -42.86
C ARG A 8 34.60 -17.67 -41.74
N LEU A 9 34.87 -16.71 -40.84
CA LEU A 9 35.31 -16.99 -39.48
C LEU A 9 34.09 -16.91 -38.56
N LEU A 10 33.56 -18.06 -38.16
CA LEU A 10 32.61 -18.17 -37.05
C LEU A 10 33.40 -18.08 -35.74
N LEU A 11 33.62 -16.86 -35.24
CA LEU A 11 33.95 -16.67 -33.82
C LEU A 11 32.63 -16.59 -33.05
N GLY A 12 32.36 -17.61 -32.24
CA GLY A 12 31.27 -17.60 -31.28
C GLY A 12 31.49 -16.49 -30.26
N LEU A 13 30.78 -15.37 -30.43
CA LEU A 13 30.65 -14.36 -29.40
C LEU A 13 29.63 -14.89 -28.38
N ALA A 14 30.13 -15.53 -27.32
CA ALA A 14 29.34 -15.81 -26.15
C ALA A 14 28.90 -14.46 -25.56
N LEU A 15 27.65 -14.07 -25.82
CA LEU A 15 26.97 -13.00 -25.10
C LEU A 15 26.85 -13.42 -23.63
N VAL A 16 27.80 -12.96 -22.82
CA VAL A 16 27.65 -12.93 -21.37
C VAL A 16 26.56 -11.90 -21.08
N LEU A 17 25.33 -12.38 -20.94
CA LEU A 17 24.25 -11.62 -20.29
C LEU A 17 24.70 -11.33 -18.86
N PRO A 18 24.73 -10.07 -18.41
CA PRO A 18 25.04 -9.79 -17.02
C PRO A 18 23.95 -10.40 -16.14
N ALA A 19 24.43 -11.13 -15.13
CA ALA A 19 23.64 -11.70 -14.05
C ALA A 19 22.66 -10.65 -13.51
N ALA A 20 21.40 -11.08 -13.35
CA ALA A 20 20.41 -10.51 -12.45
C ALA A 20 20.53 -8.99 -12.21
N VAL A 21 19.80 -8.21 -13.01
CA VAL A 21 19.14 -7.03 -12.43
C VAL A 21 18.27 -7.57 -11.30
N LEU A 22 18.80 -7.56 -10.07
CA LEU A 22 18.02 -7.82 -8.87
C LEU A 22 16.91 -6.77 -8.89
N ALA A 23 15.68 -7.20 -9.21
CA ALA A 23 14.53 -6.32 -9.19
C ALA A 23 14.48 -5.66 -7.81
N GLN A 24 14.68 -4.34 -7.76
CA GLN A 24 14.50 -3.60 -6.53
C GLN A 24 13.08 -3.87 -6.03
N PRO A 25 12.88 -4.09 -4.71
CA PRO A 25 11.55 -4.31 -4.17
C PRO A 25 10.65 -3.15 -4.57
N THR A 26 9.42 -3.48 -4.98
CA THR A 26 8.42 -2.46 -5.32
C THR A 26 8.11 -1.59 -4.10
N ALA A 27 7.60 -0.38 -4.30
CA ALA A 27 7.13 0.51 -3.22
C ALA A 27 6.24 -0.24 -2.21
N ASP A 28 5.33 -1.08 -2.73
CA ASP A 28 4.43 -1.92 -1.96
C ASP A 28 5.18 -2.99 -1.12
N GLU A 29 6.32 -3.50 -1.57
CA GLU A 29 7.10 -4.52 -0.83
C GLU A 29 7.87 -3.90 0.33
N GLU A 30 8.48 -2.73 0.12
CA GLU A 30 9.21 -2.04 1.18
C GLU A 30 8.29 -1.56 2.31
N HIS A 31 7.15 -0.95 1.93
CA HIS A 31 6.08 -0.57 2.86
C HIS A 31 5.64 -1.77 3.73
N ARG A 32 5.40 -2.90 3.06
CA ARG A 32 4.89 -4.11 3.70
C ARG A 32 5.89 -4.71 4.69
N ARG A 33 7.18 -4.65 4.39
CA ARG A 33 8.24 -5.11 5.29
C ARG A 33 8.32 -4.27 6.56
N ARG A 34 8.26 -2.93 6.45
CA ARG A 34 8.32 -2.06 7.64
C ARG A 34 7.08 -2.18 8.50
N SER A 35 5.90 -2.24 7.89
CA SER A 35 4.65 -2.44 8.63
C SER A 35 4.70 -3.70 9.50
N ALA A 36 5.29 -4.79 9.01
CA ALA A 36 5.42 -6.07 9.72
C ALA A 36 6.18 -5.99 11.07
N GLU A 37 6.93 -4.92 11.32
CA GLU A 37 7.58 -4.70 12.61
C GLU A 37 6.58 -4.44 13.74
N ILE A 38 5.42 -3.88 13.40
CA ILE A 38 4.42 -3.42 14.37
C ILE A 38 3.00 -3.93 14.09
N VAL A 39 2.77 -4.68 13.02
CA VAL A 39 1.51 -5.40 12.81
C VAL A 39 1.68 -6.87 13.10
N GLU A 40 0.56 -7.56 13.33
CA GLU A 40 0.53 -9.03 13.34
C GLU A 40 1.50 -9.71 14.32
N ARG A 41 1.68 -9.09 15.49
CA ARG A 41 2.55 -9.64 16.52
C ARG A 41 1.96 -10.92 17.11
N PRO A 42 2.73 -12.00 17.34
CA PRO A 42 2.22 -13.24 17.93
C PRO A 42 1.53 -13.01 19.28
N GLN A 43 2.04 -12.06 20.06
CA GLN A 43 1.52 -11.70 21.38
C GLN A 43 0.28 -10.80 21.31
N ARG A 44 -0.23 -10.45 20.11
CA ARG A 44 -1.39 -9.57 19.97
C ARG A 44 -2.61 -10.10 20.70
N PHE A 45 -2.75 -11.42 20.89
CA PHE A 45 -3.88 -12.06 21.58
C PHE A 45 -3.59 -12.45 23.04
N ASP A 46 -2.39 -12.14 23.55
CA ASP A 46 -2.03 -12.44 24.93
C ASP A 46 -2.92 -11.64 25.89
N ARG A 47 -3.70 -12.36 26.71
CA ARG A 47 -4.69 -11.75 27.62
C ARG A 47 -4.05 -10.91 28.71
N GLU A 48 -2.91 -11.34 29.24
CA GLU A 48 -2.22 -10.64 30.32
C GLU A 48 -1.55 -9.37 29.78
N LEU A 49 -0.93 -9.46 28.61
CA LEU A 49 -0.32 -8.32 27.94
C LEU A 49 -1.37 -7.25 27.58
N ARG A 50 -2.53 -7.67 27.03
CA ARG A 50 -3.66 -6.77 26.76
C ARG A 50 -4.17 -6.09 28.02
N ARG A 51 -4.30 -6.82 29.14
CA ARG A 51 -4.72 -6.26 30.44
C ARG A 51 -3.72 -5.24 30.97
N ARG A 52 -2.43 -5.52 30.88
CA ARG A 52 -1.37 -4.57 31.29
C ARG A 52 -1.40 -3.30 30.46
N PHE A 53 -1.55 -3.43 29.14
CA PHE A 53 -1.72 -2.27 28.26
C PHE A 53 -2.97 -1.46 28.64
N ALA A 54 -4.13 -2.11 28.78
CA ALA A 54 -5.37 -1.46 29.16
C ALA A 54 -5.25 -0.70 30.49
N GLY A 55 -4.62 -1.31 31.50
CA GLY A 55 -4.38 -0.67 32.80
C GLY A 55 -3.42 0.53 32.70
N ALA A 56 -2.31 0.38 31.96
CA ALA A 56 -1.35 1.47 31.75
C ALA A 56 -1.94 2.65 30.97
N TRP A 57 -2.79 2.36 29.98
CA TRP A 57 -3.49 3.35 29.19
C TRP A 57 -4.57 4.08 29.99
N ALA A 58 -5.38 3.36 30.78
CA ALA A 58 -6.49 3.95 31.54
C ALA A 58 -6.03 4.99 32.59
N VAL A 59 -4.80 4.84 33.11
CA VAL A 59 -4.22 5.79 34.08
C VAL A 59 -3.34 6.87 33.43
N ALA A 60 -3.09 6.78 32.12
CA ALA A 60 -2.29 7.76 31.42
C ALA A 60 -3.13 8.99 31.09
N ALA A 61 -2.69 10.17 31.55
CA ALA A 61 -3.23 11.43 31.04
C ALA A 61 -3.04 11.52 29.52
N PRO A 62 -3.91 12.23 28.76
CA PRO A 62 -3.80 12.34 27.30
C PRO A 62 -2.40 12.75 26.81
N ALA A 63 -1.74 13.67 27.52
CA ALA A 63 -0.38 14.12 27.22
C ALA A 63 0.71 13.05 27.41
N ARG A 64 0.41 11.95 28.13
CA ARG A 64 1.31 10.82 28.41
C ARG A 64 0.88 9.51 27.73
N ALA A 65 -0.13 9.57 26.85
CA ALA A 65 -0.62 8.37 26.15
C ALA A 65 0.41 7.82 25.14
N ARG A 66 1.18 8.69 24.47
CA ARG A 66 2.15 8.29 23.43
C ARG A 66 3.25 7.34 23.94
N PRO A 67 3.96 7.62 25.06
CA PRO A 67 4.93 6.67 25.61
C PRO A 67 4.35 5.30 25.96
N VAL A 68 3.07 5.23 26.35
CA VAL A 68 2.39 3.95 26.57
C VAL A 68 2.29 3.19 25.25
N PHE A 69 1.81 3.82 24.17
CA PHE A 69 1.74 3.17 22.86
C PHE A 69 3.11 2.71 22.36
N GLU A 70 4.13 3.56 22.45
CA GLU A 70 5.51 3.24 22.02
C GLU A 70 6.07 2.00 22.75
N ARG A 71 5.75 1.84 24.04
CA ARG A 71 6.16 0.66 24.83
C ARG A 71 5.53 -0.64 24.34
N TYR A 72 4.27 -0.62 23.90
CA TYR A 72 3.51 -1.83 23.57
C TYR A 72 3.51 -2.15 22.06
N LEU A 73 3.85 -1.20 21.19
CA LEU A 73 3.93 -1.41 19.74
C LEU A 73 4.81 -2.61 19.32
N PRO A 74 6.00 -2.86 19.90
CA PRO A 74 6.83 -4.01 19.51
C PRO A 74 6.26 -5.38 19.93
N THR A 75 5.33 -5.41 20.87
CA THR A 75 4.80 -6.64 21.47
C THR A 75 3.35 -6.90 21.11
N LEU A 76 2.42 -6.01 21.45
CA LEU A 76 1.02 -6.14 21.03
C LEU A 76 0.81 -5.84 19.55
N GLY A 77 1.63 -4.96 18.99
CA GLY A 77 1.41 -4.40 17.67
C GLY A 77 0.28 -3.37 17.65
N ALA A 78 0.21 -2.63 16.54
CA ALA A 78 -0.85 -1.65 16.28
C ALA A 78 -2.23 -2.32 16.29
N ASP A 79 -2.38 -3.51 15.67
CA ASP A 79 -3.66 -4.23 15.62
C ASP A 79 -4.13 -4.64 17.03
N GLY A 80 -3.22 -5.20 17.84
CA GLY A 80 -3.53 -5.61 19.21
C GLY A 80 -3.88 -4.43 20.12
N ILE A 81 -3.23 -3.28 19.92
CA ILE A 81 -3.56 -2.04 20.62
C ILE A 81 -4.94 -1.52 20.20
N LEU A 82 -5.20 -1.43 18.89
CA LEU A 82 -6.49 -0.96 18.34
C LEU A 82 -7.66 -1.86 18.79
N ASP A 83 -7.47 -3.18 18.82
CA ASP A 83 -8.46 -4.12 19.35
C ASP A 83 -8.83 -3.81 20.81
N VAL A 84 -7.84 -3.48 21.65
CA VAL A 84 -8.10 -3.14 23.05
C VAL A 84 -8.80 -1.79 23.15
N LEU A 85 -8.35 -0.78 22.41
CA LEU A 85 -8.97 0.55 22.42
C LEU A 85 -10.45 0.49 22.00
N GLU A 86 -10.77 -0.21 20.92
CA GLU A 86 -12.15 -0.38 20.43
C GLU A 86 -13.03 -1.19 21.39
N SER A 87 -12.43 -2.09 22.17
CA SER A 87 -13.16 -2.87 23.19
C SER A 87 -13.51 -2.04 24.43
N MET A 88 -12.74 -0.99 24.71
CA MET A 88 -12.86 -0.17 25.92
C MET A 88 -13.63 1.13 25.69
N VAL A 89 -13.38 1.80 24.57
CA VAL A 89 -13.97 3.10 24.24
C VAL A 89 -14.67 2.98 22.88
N PRO A 90 -16.01 3.04 22.84
CA PRO A 90 -16.73 3.10 21.58
C PRO A 90 -16.19 4.22 20.69
N HIS A 91 -15.87 3.91 19.43
CA HIS A 91 -15.27 4.81 18.42
C HIS A 91 -13.81 5.23 18.64
N CYS A 92 -13.29 5.29 19.89
CA CYS A 92 -11.89 5.55 20.27
C CYS A 92 -11.14 6.65 19.46
N HIS A 93 -11.85 7.66 18.97
CA HIS A 93 -11.33 8.62 18.00
C HIS A 93 -10.14 9.41 18.53
N GLY A 94 -10.31 10.11 19.65
CA GLY A 94 -9.27 10.98 20.20
C GLY A 94 -8.11 10.17 20.78
N GLU A 95 -8.42 9.01 21.35
CA GLU A 95 -7.49 8.07 21.96
C GLU A 95 -6.49 7.55 20.92
N ALA A 96 -6.98 7.26 19.72
CA ALA A 96 -6.16 6.72 18.64
C ALA A 96 -5.21 7.76 18.01
N HIS A 97 -5.42 9.07 18.21
CA HIS A 97 -4.51 10.09 17.67
C HIS A 97 -3.07 9.89 18.16
N ALA A 98 -2.88 9.64 19.46
CA ALA A 98 -1.55 9.42 20.02
C ALA A 98 -0.91 8.10 19.55
N LEU A 99 -1.71 7.08 19.25
CA LEU A 99 -1.24 5.85 18.62
C LEU A 99 -0.74 6.11 17.20
N GLY A 100 -1.48 6.88 16.40
CA GLY A 100 -1.05 7.25 15.05
C GLY A 100 0.30 7.98 15.02
N LYS A 101 0.49 8.92 15.97
CA LYS A 101 1.78 9.61 16.15
C LYS A 101 2.91 8.62 16.47
N ALA A 102 2.68 7.69 17.40
CA ALA A 102 3.65 6.66 17.77
C ALA A 102 4.00 5.73 16.60
N ILE A 103 2.99 5.33 15.81
CA ILE A 103 3.16 4.49 14.62
C ILE A 103 4.05 5.19 13.59
N TYR A 104 3.76 6.44 13.24
CA TYR A 104 4.58 7.17 12.28
C TYR A 104 6.00 7.41 12.81
N ALA A 105 6.15 7.75 14.09
CA ALA A 105 7.47 7.94 14.70
C ALA A 105 8.33 6.68 14.60
N ARG A 106 7.71 5.49 14.67
CA ARG A 106 8.39 4.19 14.56
C ARG A 106 8.69 3.77 13.13
N LEU A 107 7.77 4.01 12.19
CA LEU A 107 7.89 3.57 10.80
C LEU A 107 8.62 4.56 9.90
N ARG A 108 8.44 5.86 10.18
CA ARG A 108 8.87 7.00 9.36
C ARG A 108 8.43 6.87 7.90
N ASP A 109 7.28 6.23 7.69
CA ASP A 109 6.67 5.99 6.38
C ASP A 109 5.21 6.38 6.41
N VAL A 110 4.85 7.36 5.57
CA VAL A 110 3.49 7.89 5.53
C VAL A 110 2.52 6.81 5.05
N GLY A 111 2.88 6.10 3.98
CA GLY A 111 2.05 5.02 3.45
C GLY A 111 1.79 3.95 4.51
N SER A 112 2.85 3.38 5.10
CA SER A 112 2.72 2.29 6.08
C SER A 112 1.93 2.73 7.29
N ALA A 113 2.21 3.91 7.83
CA ALA A 113 1.50 4.43 8.98
C ALA A 113 0.00 4.62 8.69
N VAL A 114 -0.34 5.19 7.53
CA VAL A 114 -1.73 5.34 7.07
C VAL A 114 -2.41 3.98 6.91
N GLN A 115 -1.74 3.01 6.27
CA GLN A 115 -2.30 1.68 6.06
C GLN A 115 -2.50 0.90 7.36
N VAL A 116 -1.53 0.93 8.26
CA VAL A 116 -1.60 0.28 9.59
C VAL A 116 -2.76 0.83 10.40
N CYS A 117 -2.98 2.15 10.37
CA CYS A 117 -4.10 2.77 11.06
C CYS A 117 -5.46 2.48 10.39
N GLY A 118 -5.51 2.57 9.06
CA GLY A 118 -6.75 2.47 8.29
C GLY A 118 -7.86 3.38 8.83
N ARG A 119 -9.10 2.87 8.82
CA ARG A 119 -10.29 3.57 9.35
C ARG A 119 -10.65 3.18 10.80
N ARG A 120 -9.77 2.41 11.47
CA ARG A 120 -9.97 1.95 12.86
C ARG A 120 -10.09 3.14 13.80
N CYS A 121 -10.85 2.98 14.88
CA CYS A 121 -11.18 4.08 15.79
C CYS A 121 -11.73 5.33 15.06
N THR A 122 -12.67 5.17 14.13
CA THR A 122 -13.24 6.26 13.31
C THR A 122 -12.19 7.16 12.65
N SER A 123 -11.10 6.56 12.16
CA SER A 123 -9.94 7.25 11.54
C SER A 123 -9.11 8.09 12.50
N GLY A 124 -9.29 7.97 13.82
CA GLY A 124 -8.48 8.66 14.81
C GLY A 124 -6.99 8.32 14.72
N CYS A 125 -6.65 7.04 14.54
CA CYS A 125 -5.27 6.60 14.32
C CYS A 125 -4.65 7.30 13.12
N LEU A 126 -5.39 7.32 12.01
CA LEU A 126 -4.99 7.97 10.78
C LEU A 126 -4.76 9.48 10.97
N HIS A 127 -5.67 10.18 11.65
CA HIS A 127 -5.49 11.60 11.99
C HIS A 127 -4.22 11.85 12.80
N GLY A 128 -3.88 10.93 13.72
CA GLY A 128 -2.63 10.95 14.48
C GLY A 128 -1.39 10.89 13.60
N VAL A 129 -1.38 9.96 12.62
CA VAL A 129 -0.31 9.84 11.63
C VAL A 129 -0.16 11.15 10.85
N LEU A 130 -1.25 11.66 10.29
CA LEU A 130 -1.25 12.88 9.49
C LEU A 130 -0.76 14.09 10.31
N SER A 131 -1.17 14.17 11.57
CA SER A 131 -0.70 15.19 12.50
C SER A 131 0.81 15.13 12.71
N GLU A 132 1.37 13.96 12.99
CA GLU A 132 2.82 13.81 13.17
C GLU A 132 3.59 14.12 11.89
N VAL A 133 3.08 13.68 10.73
CA VAL A 133 3.69 13.83 9.42
C VAL A 133 3.78 15.30 8.99
N PHE A 134 2.70 16.06 9.15
CA PHE A 134 2.59 17.40 8.57
C PHE A 134 2.76 18.54 9.57
N LEU A 135 2.47 18.31 10.85
CA LEU A 135 2.53 19.33 11.88
C LEU A 135 3.64 19.06 12.93
N GLY A 136 4.23 17.85 12.95
CA GLY A 136 5.30 17.49 13.88
C GLY A 136 4.93 17.75 15.34
N GLU A 137 5.90 18.19 16.15
CA GLU A 137 5.68 18.49 17.57
C GLU A 137 4.68 19.63 17.81
N SER A 138 4.50 20.54 16.84
CA SER A 138 3.50 21.62 16.91
C SER A 138 2.06 21.09 16.99
N ALA A 139 1.83 19.84 16.57
CA ALA A 139 0.55 19.13 16.74
C ALA A 139 0.25 18.72 18.19
N SER A 140 1.22 18.83 19.10
CA SER A 140 1.09 18.45 20.51
C SER A 140 0.48 19.57 21.35
N ALA A 141 0.42 20.79 20.82
CA ALA A 141 -0.08 21.97 21.52
C ALA A 141 -1.62 22.13 21.47
N ALA A 142 -2.34 21.32 20.68
CA ALA A 142 -3.80 21.38 20.57
C ALA A 142 -4.41 19.97 20.44
N PRO A 143 -4.73 19.29 21.56
CA PRO A 143 -5.43 18.01 21.55
C PRO A 143 -6.75 18.13 20.79
N GLY A 144 -6.98 17.25 19.81
CA GLY A 144 -8.23 17.22 19.03
C GLY A 144 -8.29 18.17 17.83
N ARG A 145 -7.26 18.99 17.56
CA ARG A 145 -7.20 19.75 16.30
C ARG A 145 -7.01 18.78 15.12
N HIS A 146 -7.95 18.78 14.19
CA HIS A 146 -7.81 18.04 12.94
C HIS A 146 -6.86 18.76 11.98
N VAL A 147 -5.97 17.99 11.35
CA VAL A 147 -5.18 18.46 10.21
C VAL A 147 -6.12 18.71 9.05
N THR A 148 -5.96 19.83 8.37
CA THR A 148 -6.70 20.19 7.14
C THR A 148 -5.79 20.11 5.91
N LEU A 149 -6.39 20.16 4.71
CA LEU A 149 -5.62 20.24 3.47
C LEU A 149 -4.77 21.52 3.38
N GLU A 150 -5.30 22.61 3.92
CA GLU A 150 -4.64 23.90 4.01
C GLU A 150 -3.41 23.84 4.91
N ASP A 151 -3.48 23.11 6.01
CA ASP A 151 -2.36 22.92 6.94
C ASP A 151 -1.20 22.15 6.30
N VAL A 152 -1.50 21.16 5.44
CA VAL A 152 -0.45 20.32 4.83
C VAL A 152 0.15 20.94 3.58
N ARG A 153 -0.57 21.82 2.89
CA ARG A 153 -0.15 22.40 1.61
C ARG A 153 1.27 22.99 1.63
N PRO A 154 1.72 23.76 2.65
CA PRO A 154 3.09 24.26 2.70
C PRO A 154 4.13 23.14 2.81
N ALA A 155 3.83 22.12 3.63
CA ALA A 155 4.72 20.98 3.87
C ALA A 155 4.86 20.05 2.66
N LEU A 156 3.84 19.96 1.79
CA LEU A 156 3.86 19.08 0.62
C LEU A 156 5.04 19.32 -0.31
N ARG A 157 5.55 20.56 -0.42
CA ARG A 157 6.69 20.87 -1.31
C ARG A 157 7.99 20.19 -0.89
N THR A 158 8.20 20.08 0.42
CA THR A 158 9.48 19.66 0.99
C THR A 158 9.40 18.26 1.60
N ILE A 159 8.21 17.74 1.91
CA ILE A 159 8.05 16.51 2.71
C ILE A 159 8.77 15.29 2.13
N CYS A 160 8.80 15.13 0.81
CA CYS A 160 9.44 13.99 0.14
C CYS A 160 10.90 14.24 -0.29
N ARG A 161 11.47 15.40 0.06
CA ARG A 161 12.86 15.77 -0.27
C ARG A 161 13.69 16.12 0.97
N GLU A 162 13.10 16.89 1.87
CA GLU A 162 13.77 17.59 2.98
C GLU A 162 13.04 17.45 4.33
N GLY A 163 11.78 16.96 4.34
CA GLY A 163 10.96 16.82 5.56
C GLY A 163 11.16 15.52 6.33
N ALA A 164 10.29 15.23 7.30
CA ALA A 164 10.37 14.03 8.16
C ALA A 164 10.31 12.68 7.39
N ALA A 165 9.86 12.70 6.14
CA ALA A 165 9.89 11.57 5.21
C ALA A 165 11.04 11.65 4.17
N GLY A 166 11.74 12.78 4.08
CA GLY A 166 12.89 12.99 3.21
C GLY A 166 14.10 12.18 3.69
N GLY A 167 14.72 11.42 2.78
CA GLY A 167 15.89 10.58 3.08
C GLY A 167 15.57 9.20 3.66
N ALA A 168 14.33 8.95 4.12
CA ALA A 168 13.90 7.62 4.58
C ALA A 168 13.43 6.70 3.43
N TYR A 169 13.14 7.27 2.25
CA TYR A 169 12.56 6.61 1.08
C TYR A 169 12.98 7.24 -0.25
N GLU A 170 12.86 6.47 -1.33
CA GLU A 170 12.79 7.01 -2.69
C GLU A 170 11.64 8.04 -2.78
N PRO A 171 11.87 9.24 -3.35
CA PRO A 171 10.89 10.33 -3.35
C PRO A 171 9.51 9.95 -3.93
N GLY A 172 9.47 9.02 -4.90
CA GLY A 172 8.23 8.50 -5.47
C GLY A 172 7.38 7.71 -4.47
N ASN A 173 8.01 6.90 -3.59
CA ASN A 173 7.30 6.11 -2.58
C ASN A 173 6.69 7.02 -1.50
N CYS A 174 7.45 8.04 -1.09
CA CYS A 174 6.90 9.08 -0.22
C CYS A 174 5.71 9.79 -0.87
N ALA A 175 5.84 10.22 -2.12
CA ALA A 175 4.75 10.91 -2.82
C ALA A 175 3.51 10.03 -2.94
N HIS A 176 3.67 8.74 -3.21
CA HIS A 176 2.58 7.77 -3.19
C HIS A 176 1.87 7.72 -1.82
N GLY A 177 2.62 7.57 -0.73
CA GLY A 177 2.10 7.62 0.64
C GLY A 177 1.36 8.93 0.96
N VAL A 178 1.90 10.06 0.51
CA VAL A 178 1.24 11.38 0.60
C VAL A 178 -0.10 11.40 -0.16
N GLY A 179 -0.20 10.69 -1.29
CA GLY A 179 -1.44 10.51 -2.03
C GLY A 179 -2.60 9.94 -1.20
N HIS A 180 -2.32 8.91 -0.40
CA HIS A 180 -3.31 8.37 0.55
C HIS A 180 -3.77 9.44 1.54
N ALA A 181 -2.79 10.10 2.17
CA ALA A 181 -3.02 11.11 3.17
C ALA A 181 -3.87 12.28 2.66
N VAL A 182 -3.56 12.84 1.48
CA VAL A 182 -4.29 13.97 0.94
C VAL A 182 -5.70 13.61 0.49
N LEU A 183 -5.97 12.37 0.04
CA LEU A 183 -7.33 11.94 -0.27
C LEU A 183 -8.20 11.88 1.00
N VAL A 184 -7.64 11.34 2.09
CA VAL A 184 -8.33 11.27 3.38
C VAL A 184 -8.64 12.68 3.88
N LEU A 185 -7.66 13.58 3.86
CA LEU A 185 -7.83 14.99 4.26
C LEU A 185 -8.83 15.73 3.35
N ALA A 186 -8.92 15.34 2.08
CA ALA A 186 -9.91 15.87 1.15
C ALA A 186 -11.33 15.35 1.40
N GLY A 187 -11.55 14.47 2.37
CA GLY A 187 -12.84 13.83 2.59
C GLY A 187 -13.24 12.93 1.42
N TYR A 188 -12.27 12.26 0.80
CA TYR A 188 -12.44 11.42 -0.39
C TYR A 188 -12.85 12.17 -1.68
N ASP A 189 -12.74 13.49 -1.70
CA ASP A 189 -12.85 14.29 -2.93
C ASP A 189 -11.56 14.18 -3.77
N ILE A 190 -11.63 13.41 -4.86
CA ILE A 190 -10.49 13.14 -5.75
C ILE A 190 -9.96 14.45 -6.36
N GLY A 191 -10.85 15.34 -6.82
CA GLY A 191 -10.44 16.59 -7.45
C GLY A 191 -9.63 17.48 -6.51
N LYS A 192 -10.09 17.63 -5.27
CA LYS A 192 -9.34 18.35 -4.22
C LYS A 192 -8.02 17.67 -3.91
N ALA A 193 -7.99 16.34 -3.82
CA ALA A 193 -6.75 15.60 -3.55
C ALA A 193 -5.70 15.77 -4.65
N LEU A 194 -6.10 15.63 -5.92
CA LEU A 194 -5.21 15.77 -7.08
C LEU A 194 -4.66 17.20 -7.22
N ALA A 195 -5.46 18.22 -6.89
CA ALA A 195 -4.99 19.60 -6.82
C ALA A 195 -3.82 19.79 -5.82
N HIS A 196 -3.79 19.02 -4.74
CA HIS A 196 -2.70 19.03 -3.76
C HIS A 196 -1.49 18.22 -4.23
N CYS A 197 -1.67 17.17 -5.03
CA CYS A 197 -0.55 16.45 -5.65
C CYS A 197 0.30 17.33 -6.57
N HIS A 198 -0.29 18.34 -7.22
CA HIS A 198 0.48 19.30 -8.03
C HIS A 198 1.43 20.17 -7.21
N VAL A 199 1.18 20.34 -5.91
CA VAL A 199 2.00 21.17 -5.01
C VAL A 199 3.40 20.58 -4.80
N LEU A 200 3.59 19.26 -5.01
CA LEU A 200 4.89 18.57 -4.95
C LEU A 200 5.92 19.09 -5.97
N GLY A 201 5.49 19.88 -6.96
CA GLY A 201 6.37 20.66 -7.84
C GLY A 201 7.14 19.86 -8.90
N SER A 202 6.96 18.54 -9.00
CA SER A 202 7.50 17.74 -10.11
C SER A 202 6.46 16.78 -10.70
N LYS A 203 6.49 16.61 -12.03
CA LYS A 203 5.57 15.71 -12.73
C LYS A 203 5.65 14.26 -12.22
N PRO A 204 6.85 13.67 -11.96
CA PRO A 204 6.93 12.33 -11.40
C PRO A 204 6.31 12.22 -10.00
N LEU A 205 6.59 13.16 -9.10
CA LEU A 205 6.02 13.12 -7.74
C LEU A 205 4.51 13.33 -7.75
N ALA A 206 4.01 14.24 -8.59
CA ALA A 206 2.57 14.42 -8.78
C ALA A 206 1.91 13.13 -9.30
N HIS A 207 2.54 12.41 -10.24
CA HIS A 207 2.04 11.12 -10.73
C HIS A 207 2.00 10.05 -9.62
N TYR A 208 3.05 9.91 -8.81
CA TYR A 208 3.06 8.96 -7.69
C TYR A 208 2.04 9.34 -6.61
N CYS A 209 1.89 10.63 -6.30
CA CYS A 209 0.83 11.10 -5.40
C CYS A 209 -0.56 10.77 -5.94
N ALA A 210 -0.83 11.05 -7.20
CA ALA A 210 -2.09 10.68 -7.84
C ALA A 210 -2.33 9.17 -7.82
N SER A 211 -1.28 8.34 -7.97
CA SER A 211 -1.41 6.90 -7.89
C SER A 211 -1.82 6.43 -6.48
N GLY A 212 -1.33 7.07 -5.42
CA GLY A 212 -1.80 6.84 -4.04
C GLY A 212 -3.25 7.24 -3.84
N VAL A 213 -3.66 8.41 -4.36
CA VAL A 213 -5.05 8.89 -4.35
C VAL A 213 -5.98 7.85 -5.00
N PHE A 214 -5.70 7.42 -6.23
CA PHE A 214 -6.57 6.46 -6.91
C PHE A 214 -6.57 5.08 -6.25
N MET A 215 -5.44 4.61 -5.70
CA MET A 215 -5.40 3.34 -4.96
C MET A 215 -6.31 3.37 -3.75
N GLU A 216 -6.19 4.44 -2.96
CA GLU A 216 -6.96 4.63 -1.73
C GLU A 216 -8.45 4.71 -2.04
N HIS A 217 -8.82 5.50 -3.05
CA HIS A 217 -10.20 5.62 -3.49
C HIS A 217 -10.79 4.27 -3.93
N GLU A 218 -10.11 3.54 -4.82
CA GLU A 218 -10.61 2.24 -5.30
C GLU A 218 -10.68 1.19 -4.19
N SER A 219 -9.80 1.26 -3.17
CA SER A 219 -9.79 0.32 -2.05
C SER A 219 -10.81 0.68 -0.96
N SER A 220 -11.17 1.95 -0.84
CA SER A 220 -12.10 2.46 0.19
C SER A 220 -13.58 2.42 -0.22
N LEU A 221 -13.90 2.16 -1.49
CA LEU A 221 -15.30 2.11 -1.97
C LEU A 221 -16.01 0.81 -1.56
N PRO A 222 -17.08 0.88 -0.74
CA PRO A 222 -17.91 -0.27 -0.43
C PRO A 222 -18.50 -0.89 -1.71
N PRO A 223 -18.71 -2.22 -1.78
CA PRO A 223 -19.24 -2.88 -2.98
C PRO A 223 -20.54 -2.27 -3.53
N HIS A 224 -21.45 -1.82 -2.65
CA HIS A 224 -22.71 -1.19 -3.05
C HIS A 224 -22.52 0.19 -3.71
N GLN A 225 -21.47 0.94 -3.36
CA GLN A 225 -21.15 2.23 -3.98
C GLN A 225 -20.41 2.05 -5.30
N GLN A 226 -19.80 0.88 -5.54
CA GLN A 226 -19.21 0.55 -6.84
C GLN A 226 -20.28 0.36 -7.92
N ALA A 227 -21.50 -0.06 -7.55
CA ALA A 227 -22.63 -0.23 -8.47
C ALA A 227 -23.29 1.10 -8.90
N GLY A 228 -23.10 2.17 -8.14
CA GLY A 228 -23.68 3.50 -8.40
C GLY A 228 -22.77 4.45 -9.19
N ARG A 229 -21.68 3.95 -9.79
CA ARG A 229 -20.72 4.81 -10.52
C ARG A 229 -21.35 5.39 -11.79
N PRO A 230 -21.11 6.66 -12.12
CA PRO A 230 -21.63 7.29 -13.34
C PRO A 230 -21.19 6.60 -14.64
N SER A 231 -20.04 5.94 -14.64
CA SER A 231 -19.52 5.20 -15.78
C SER A 231 -18.63 4.03 -15.35
N VAL A 232 -18.34 3.13 -16.29
CA VAL A 232 -17.36 2.05 -16.09
C VAL A 232 -15.92 2.57 -15.95
N HIS A 233 -15.65 3.78 -16.45
CA HIS A 233 -14.34 4.44 -16.40
C HIS A 233 -14.17 5.33 -15.17
N HIS A 234 -15.24 5.61 -14.43
CA HIS A 234 -15.19 6.42 -13.23
C HIS A 234 -14.26 5.81 -12.17
N PRO A 235 -13.36 6.61 -11.54
CA PRO A 235 -13.26 8.08 -11.63
C PRO A 235 -12.33 8.63 -12.74
N CYS A 236 -11.72 7.78 -13.56
CA CYS A 236 -10.68 8.18 -14.52
C CYS A 236 -11.16 9.06 -15.68
N ASP A 237 -12.46 9.03 -15.99
CA ASP A 237 -13.08 9.91 -16.98
C ASP A 237 -13.38 11.31 -16.42
N ALA A 238 -13.76 11.40 -15.15
CA ALA A 238 -13.94 12.66 -14.43
C ALA A 238 -12.60 13.35 -14.10
N HIS A 239 -11.53 12.55 -13.94
CA HIS A 239 -10.18 13.00 -13.61
C HIS A 239 -9.13 12.44 -14.60
N PRO A 240 -9.11 12.96 -15.85
CA PRO A 240 -8.28 12.42 -16.94
C PRO A 240 -6.81 12.86 -16.88
N GLU A 241 -6.40 13.67 -15.90
CA GLU A 241 -5.05 14.27 -15.82
C GLU A 241 -3.93 13.26 -15.56
N PHE A 242 -4.23 12.14 -14.89
CA PHE A 242 -3.28 11.08 -14.55
C PHE A 242 -3.78 9.69 -14.99
N PRO A 243 -3.95 9.47 -16.32
CA PRO A 243 -4.64 8.28 -16.83
C PRO A 243 -3.89 6.99 -16.50
N VAL A 244 -2.55 7.00 -16.60
CA VAL A 244 -1.73 5.83 -16.25
C VAL A 244 -1.90 5.46 -14.77
N ALA A 245 -1.95 6.45 -13.87
CA ALA A 245 -2.10 6.22 -12.43
C ALA A 245 -3.50 5.69 -12.11
N CYS A 246 -4.55 6.30 -12.65
CA CYS A 246 -5.93 5.89 -12.40
C CYS A 246 -6.22 4.48 -12.92
N TYR A 247 -5.90 4.22 -14.20
CA TYR A 247 -6.18 2.92 -14.82
C TYR A 247 -5.34 1.77 -14.26
N THR A 248 -4.20 2.07 -13.60
CA THR A 248 -3.45 1.06 -12.84
C THR A 248 -4.30 0.44 -11.72
N TYR A 249 -5.10 1.24 -11.01
CA TYR A 249 -5.92 0.74 -9.92
C TYR A 249 -7.32 0.32 -10.38
N ARG A 250 -7.83 0.89 -11.48
CA ARG A 250 -9.07 0.43 -12.11
C ARG A 250 -8.97 -0.98 -12.68
N ALA A 251 -7.76 -1.49 -12.97
CA ALA A 251 -7.56 -2.83 -13.47
C ALA A 251 -8.15 -3.94 -12.56
N ARG A 252 -8.29 -3.69 -11.25
CA ARG A 252 -8.98 -4.63 -10.33
C ARG A 252 -10.44 -4.87 -10.71
N ASP A 253 -11.14 -3.81 -11.12
CA ASP A 253 -12.52 -3.92 -11.59
C ASP A 253 -12.61 -4.63 -12.94
N VAL A 254 -11.66 -4.38 -13.85
CA VAL A 254 -11.56 -5.10 -15.12
C VAL A 254 -11.42 -6.59 -14.88
N VAL A 255 -10.53 -7.01 -13.96
CA VAL A 255 -10.38 -8.42 -13.56
C VAL A 255 -11.69 -8.98 -13.01
N ARG A 256 -12.37 -8.24 -12.12
CA ARG A 256 -13.63 -8.66 -11.53
C ARG A 256 -14.74 -8.84 -12.57
N ARG A 257 -14.95 -7.86 -13.45
CA ARG A 257 -15.95 -7.94 -14.53
C ARG A 257 -15.63 -9.03 -15.55
N SER A 258 -14.34 -9.31 -15.74
CA SER A 258 -13.86 -10.44 -16.55
C SER A 258 -13.97 -11.78 -15.82
N GLN A 259 -14.47 -11.83 -14.58
CA GLN A 259 -14.54 -13.04 -13.75
C GLN A 259 -13.18 -13.75 -13.63
N GLY A 260 -12.09 -12.97 -13.62
CA GLY A 260 -10.71 -13.50 -13.59
C GLY A 260 -10.16 -13.97 -14.94
N ALA A 261 -10.94 -14.01 -16.03
CA ALA A 261 -10.47 -14.46 -17.34
C ALA A 261 -9.46 -13.49 -17.96
N VAL A 262 -8.17 -13.88 -17.97
CA VAL A 262 -7.04 -13.06 -18.45
C VAL A 262 -7.26 -12.54 -19.87
N ALA A 263 -7.73 -13.40 -20.78
CA ALA A 263 -7.97 -13.00 -22.17
C ALA A 263 -9.08 -11.96 -22.32
N ALA A 264 -10.14 -12.03 -21.50
CA ALA A 264 -11.20 -11.03 -21.50
C ALA A 264 -10.71 -9.69 -20.95
N ALA A 265 -9.99 -9.73 -19.81
CA ALA A 265 -9.39 -8.55 -19.20
C ALA A 265 -8.38 -7.85 -20.13
N ALA A 266 -7.54 -8.63 -20.83
CA ALA A 266 -6.57 -8.11 -21.79
C ALA A 266 -7.24 -7.47 -23.02
N ARG A 267 -8.32 -8.08 -23.55
CA ARG A 267 -9.11 -7.48 -24.64
C ARG A 267 -9.74 -6.15 -24.24
N GLU A 268 -10.24 -6.07 -23.01
CA GLU A 268 -10.78 -4.82 -22.49
C GLU A 268 -9.67 -3.76 -22.34
N CYS A 269 -8.53 -4.06 -21.71
CA CYS A 269 -7.44 -3.09 -21.63
C CYS A 269 -6.95 -2.63 -23.02
N ALA A 270 -6.96 -3.52 -24.02
CA ALA A 270 -6.53 -3.21 -25.38
C ALA A 270 -7.44 -2.20 -26.10
N SER A 271 -8.73 -2.10 -25.71
CA SER A 271 -9.66 -1.13 -26.31
C SER A 271 -9.45 0.30 -25.80
N PHE A 272 -8.65 0.50 -24.74
CA PHE A 272 -8.42 1.81 -24.16
C PHE A 272 -7.41 2.64 -24.97
N ASP A 273 -7.51 3.96 -24.85
CA ASP A 273 -6.51 4.90 -25.38
C ASP A 273 -5.11 4.63 -24.83
N PRO A 274 -4.03 5.04 -25.54
CA PRO A 274 -2.66 4.59 -25.23
C PRO A 274 -2.21 4.75 -23.78
N ALA A 275 -2.60 5.86 -23.11
CA ALA A 275 -2.22 6.11 -21.73
C ALA A 275 -3.03 5.25 -20.73
N ALA A 276 -4.34 5.15 -20.94
CA ALA A 276 -5.24 4.30 -20.15
C ALA A 276 -4.89 2.81 -20.31
N ARG A 277 -4.62 2.37 -21.54
CA ARG A 277 -4.14 1.03 -21.90
C ARG A 277 -2.88 0.65 -21.13
N ARG A 278 -1.89 1.56 -21.10
CA ARG A 278 -0.64 1.34 -20.37
C ARG A 278 -0.90 1.13 -18.87
N GLY A 279 -1.70 2.00 -18.26
CA GLY A 279 -2.10 1.85 -16.85
C GLY A 279 -2.85 0.54 -16.61
N CYS A 280 -3.82 0.21 -17.46
CA CYS A 280 -4.63 -1.00 -17.36
C CYS A 280 -3.79 -2.27 -17.40
N PHE A 281 -2.89 -2.43 -18.38
CA PHE A 281 -2.02 -3.60 -18.46
C PHE A 281 -1.05 -3.70 -17.28
N TYR A 282 -0.48 -2.57 -16.83
CA TYR A 282 0.36 -2.56 -15.63
C TYR A 282 -0.43 -3.00 -14.39
N GLY A 283 -1.65 -2.49 -14.23
CA GLY A 283 -2.58 -2.89 -13.18
C GLY A 283 -2.99 -4.36 -13.24
N LEU A 284 -3.27 -4.90 -14.43
CA LEU A 284 -3.57 -6.33 -14.61
C LEU A 284 -2.41 -7.21 -14.14
N GLY A 285 -1.18 -6.87 -14.55
CA GLY A 285 0.01 -7.59 -14.10
C GLY A 285 0.12 -7.63 -12.57
N ARG A 286 -0.14 -6.50 -11.90
CA ARG A 286 -0.17 -6.43 -10.43
C ARG A 286 -1.29 -7.28 -9.83
N ALA A 287 -2.51 -7.18 -10.36
CA ALA A 287 -3.68 -7.89 -9.84
C ALA A 287 -3.53 -9.42 -9.98
N TYR A 288 -3.11 -9.90 -11.15
CA TYR A 288 -2.89 -11.34 -11.37
C TYR A 288 -1.71 -11.87 -10.58
N ARG A 289 -0.63 -11.10 -10.40
CA ARG A 289 0.47 -11.48 -9.49
C ARG A 289 -0.05 -11.74 -8.07
N THR A 290 -0.91 -10.86 -7.55
CA THR A 290 -1.53 -11.05 -6.23
C THR A 290 -2.46 -12.27 -6.19
N ALA A 291 -3.32 -12.44 -7.20
CA ALA A 291 -4.25 -13.58 -7.27
C ALA A 291 -3.53 -14.93 -7.35
N LEU A 292 -2.46 -15.01 -8.16
CA LEU A 292 -1.62 -16.21 -8.24
C LEU A 292 -0.93 -16.51 -6.91
N GLY A 293 -0.43 -15.48 -6.21
CA GLY A 293 0.14 -15.65 -4.87
C GLY A 293 -0.86 -16.23 -3.87
N GLY A 294 -2.07 -15.68 -3.81
CA GLY A 294 -3.13 -16.15 -2.90
C GLY A 294 -3.71 -17.52 -3.28
N ALA A 295 -3.84 -17.84 -4.57
CA ALA A 295 -4.28 -19.16 -5.01
C ALA A 295 -3.28 -20.26 -4.61
N VAL A 296 -1.98 -19.98 -4.75
CA VAL A 296 -0.94 -20.90 -4.29
C VAL A 296 -1.01 -21.07 -2.77
N GLU A 297 -1.16 -19.98 -2.01
CA GLU A 297 -1.31 -20.05 -0.55
C GLU A 297 -2.50 -20.92 -0.10
N ALA A 298 -3.69 -20.68 -0.66
CA ALA A 298 -4.88 -21.47 -0.33
C ALA A 298 -4.72 -22.95 -0.69
N LEU A 299 -4.10 -23.27 -1.82
CA LEU A 299 -3.80 -24.65 -2.20
C LEU A 299 -2.80 -25.29 -1.24
N VAL A 300 -1.80 -24.56 -0.76
CA VAL A 300 -0.78 -25.08 0.17
C VAL A 300 -1.40 -25.43 1.52
N GLU A 301 -2.33 -24.61 2.02
CA GLU A 301 -2.99 -24.79 3.31
C GLU A 301 -4.06 -25.88 3.29
N TYR A 302 -4.94 -25.86 2.28
CA TYR A 302 -6.13 -26.71 2.26
C TYR A 302 -6.02 -27.93 1.32
N GLU A 303 -5.19 -27.86 0.27
CA GLU A 303 -5.14 -28.90 -0.78
C GLU A 303 -3.70 -29.16 -1.29
N PRO A 304 -2.79 -29.64 -0.42
CA PRO A 304 -1.35 -29.68 -0.68
C PRO A 304 -0.95 -30.44 -1.96
N GLN A 305 -1.70 -31.48 -2.33
CA GLN A 305 -1.45 -32.26 -3.55
C GLN A 305 -1.80 -31.48 -4.83
N ARG A 306 -2.85 -30.65 -4.79
CA ARG A 306 -3.23 -29.78 -5.90
C ARG A 306 -2.27 -28.59 -6.02
N ALA A 307 -1.71 -28.11 -4.90
CA ALA A 307 -0.62 -27.13 -4.91
C ALA A 307 0.63 -27.67 -5.64
N ASP A 308 1.04 -28.89 -5.33
CA ASP A 308 2.21 -29.52 -5.95
C ASP A 308 2.00 -29.71 -7.46
N ALA A 309 0.81 -30.14 -7.87
CA ALA A 309 0.45 -30.24 -9.29
C ALA A 309 0.47 -28.87 -9.99
N ALA A 310 -0.04 -27.82 -9.35
CA ALA A 310 -0.02 -26.46 -9.88
C ALA A 310 1.40 -25.91 -10.03
N CYS A 311 2.27 -26.07 -9.02
CA CYS A 311 3.66 -25.59 -9.11
C CYS A 311 4.44 -26.25 -10.24
N ARG A 312 4.18 -27.53 -10.55
CA ARG A 312 4.79 -28.26 -11.68
C ARG A 312 4.35 -27.76 -13.06
N GLN A 313 3.21 -27.09 -13.14
CA GLN A 313 2.69 -26.53 -14.40
C GLN A 313 3.21 -25.11 -14.69
N LEU A 314 3.86 -24.48 -13.71
CA LEU A 314 4.47 -23.16 -13.88
C LEU A 314 5.83 -23.30 -14.57
N GLY A 315 6.19 -22.28 -15.35
CA GLY A 315 7.49 -22.20 -16.02
C GLY A 315 8.30 -20.98 -15.59
N GLY A 316 9.61 -21.03 -15.84
CA GLY A 316 10.52 -19.90 -15.63
C GLY A 316 10.62 -19.48 -14.14
N PRO A 317 10.69 -18.18 -13.83
CA PRO A 317 10.91 -17.72 -12.45
C PRO A 317 9.73 -18.00 -11.50
N HIS A 318 8.56 -18.38 -12.03
CA HIS A 318 7.34 -18.61 -11.26
C HIS A 318 7.33 -19.98 -10.57
N GLU A 319 7.92 -21.02 -11.17
CA GLU A 319 8.02 -22.35 -10.57
C GLU A 319 8.83 -22.34 -9.25
N PRO A 320 10.06 -21.80 -9.20
CA PRO A 320 10.82 -21.74 -7.95
C PRO A 320 10.13 -20.91 -6.86
N ALA A 321 9.39 -19.86 -7.23
CA ALA A 321 8.63 -19.03 -6.30
C ALA A 321 7.45 -19.79 -5.68
N CYS A 322 6.71 -20.54 -6.51
CA CYS A 322 5.63 -21.42 -6.06
C CYS A 322 6.15 -22.49 -5.10
N TRP A 323 7.26 -23.13 -5.42
CA TRP A 323 7.85 -24.15 -4.54
C TRP A 323 8.37 -23.59 -3.21
N ARG A 324 8.91 -22.36 -3.19
CA ARG A 324 9.24 -21.68 -1.93
C ARG A 324 7.99 -21.43 -1.08
N ALA A 325 6.91 -20.96 -1.71
CA ALA A 325 5.65 -20.74 -1.03
C ALA A 325 5.09 -22.04 -0.42
N ARG A 326 5.12 -23.11 -1.20
CA ARG A 326 4.68 -24.44 -0.79
C ARG A 326 5.42 -24.99 0.43
N ARG A 327 6.75 -24.83 0.47
CA ARG A 327 7.58 -25.31 1.60
C ARG A 327 7.39 -24.49 2.86
N ALA A 328 7.14 -23.19 2.72
CA ALA A 328 6.97 -22.29 3.86
C ALA A 328 5.56 -22.37 4.49
N GLY A 329 4.60 -23.07 3.86
CA GLY A 329 3.20 -23.00 4.26
C GLY A 329 2.58 -21.61 4.07
N MET A 330 3.27 -20.74 3.33
CA MET A 330 3.03 -19.30 3.21
C MET A 330 3.70 -18.84 1.91
N TYR A 331 3.18 -17.85 1.20
CA TYR A 331 3.95 -17.27 0.10
C TYR A 331 5.29 -16.71 0.61
N GLY A 332 6.38 -16.98 -0.11
CA GLY A 332 7.74 -16.53 0.20
C GLY A 332 7.96 -15.03 0.00
N LEU A 333 7.16 -14.23 0.71
CA LEU A 333 7.32 -12.79 0.98
C LEU A 333 6.75 -12.55 2.39
N ASP A 334 7.37 -13.14 3.42
CA ASP A 334 7.21 -12.82 4.86
C ASP A 334 5.87 -12.18 5.28
N LYS A 335 4.72 -12.83 5.02
CA LYS A 335 3.40 -12.33 5.45
C LYS A 335 2.47 -13.43 5.94
N PRO A 336 1.94 -13.32 7.17
CA PRO A 336 0.70 -13.98 7.57
C PRO A 336 -0.51 -13.21 7.00
N PHE A 337 -1.45 -13.93 6.38
CA PHE A 337 -2.49 -13.41 5.48
C PHE A 337 -3.90 -13.69 6.04
N HIS A 338 -4.39 -12.85 6.95
CA HIS A 338 -5.82 -12.81 7.29
C HIS A 338 -6.45 -11.44 7.00
N LEU A 339 -5.81 -10.64 6.15
CA LEU A 339 -6.26 -9.31 5.75
C LEU A 339 -7.01 -9.26 4.41
N TYR A 340 -7.43 -10.39 3.86
CA TYR A 340 -8.24 -10.40 2.63
C TYR A 340 -9.72 -10.74 2.83
N HIS A 341 -10.15 -10.92 4.09
CA HIS A 341 -11.56 -10.96 4.44
C HIS A 341 -11.84 -10.26 5.79
N ARG A 342 -12.46 -9.08 5.69
CA ARG A 342 -13.73 -8.83 6.37
C ARG A 342 -14.74 -8.39 5.32
#